data_AF-A0A9P5IVF8-F1
#
_entry.id   AF-A0A9P5IVF8-F1
#
_cell.length_a   1.000
_cell.length_b   1.000
_cell.length_c   1.000
_cell.angle_alpha   90.00
_cell.angle_beta   90.00
_cell.angle_gamma   90.00
#
_symmetry.space_group_name_H-M   'P 1'
#
loop_
_entity.id
_entity.type
_entity.pdbx_description
1 polymer ?
#
loop_
_entity_poly.entity_id
_entity_poly.type
_entity_poly.pdbx_seq_one_letter_code
_entity_poly.pdbx_strand_id
1 'polypeptide(L)'
;MASHPPPAPPVHLIIEPKGDLTIRLIDKKTTIDPVTERKSEQTTVLATYRVSRKVLTDNSSVFNTCLEGWAKESKQTTVDIEDGTVKSYELWFRILHQDMIDDMYDLEAEEIYEAIQICGYRQMHDGIKKLRDWSPQWFKNQKIEKKSLDDMRSFLYLTHELDRIEEFQFITRKLAYGMADHIQEANPSRHRHLHLPSRVMGSLNSARGSLRVKLLKGVFDPLDWFIHQRCSCKELSSFAYITGLSKMKIWPIESANKKSIQEILDSFDKFVCVIPEKACMNCRVHLNSIAIKRIRNEIQSSFHGMCLDCMYKSSEGSDMAFVYYQSDLEKEYSMSCRIHHGQSSWYWSNMGKKEDMQAHQERKKRAYERRRFGF
;
A
#
# COMPACT_ATOMS: atom_id res chain seq x y z
N MET A 1 3.45 6.23 -48.19
CA MET A 1 2.58 6.88 -47.19
C MET A 1 1.84 5.80 -46.43
N ALA A 2 2.26 5.47 -45.20
CA ALA A 2 1.51 4.55 -44.38
C ALA A 2 0.24 5.26 -43.92
N SER A 3 -0.92 4.83 -44.43
CA SER A 3 -2.22 5.31 -43.96
C SER A 3 -2.36 4.89 -42.50
N HIS A 4 -2.28 5.84 -41.58
CA HIS A 4 -2.67 5.58 -40.20
C HIS A 4 -4.12 5.08 -40.20
N PRO A 5 -4.44 4.01 -39.45
CA PRO A 5 -5.82 3.54 -39.34
C PRO A 5 -6.69 4.71 -38.86
N PRO A 6 -7.94 4.82 -39.39
CA PRO A 6 -8.85 5.87 -38.95
C PRO A 6 -9.04 5.78 -37.43
N PRO A 7 -9.12 6.93 -36.72
CA PRO A 7 -9.35 6.92 -35.29
C PRO A 7 -10.63 6.14 -34.97
N ALA A 8 -10.59 5.38 -33.87
CA ALA A 8 -11.76 4.64 -33.41
C ALA A 8 -12.95 5.60 -33.22
N PRO A 9 -14.18 5.15 -33.53
CA PRO A 9 -15.36 5.99 -33.35
C PRO A 9 -15.52 6.40 -31.88
N PRO A 10 -16.03 7.62 -31.60
CA PRO A 10 -16.25 8.08 -30.24
C PRO A 10 -17.22 7.17 -29.48
N VAL A 11 -16.96 6.93 -28.20
CA VAL A 11 -17.88 6.20 -27.32
C VAL A 11 -19.04 7.11 -26.92
N HIS A 12 -20.27 6.67 -27.10
CA HIS A 12 -21.47 7.44 -26.73
C HIS A 12 -22.11 6.87 -25.46
N LEU A 13 -22.11 7.65 -24.39
CA LEU A 13 -22.59 7.25 -23.06
C LEU A 13 -23.77 8.14 -22.64
N ILE A 14 -24.85 7.50 -22.19
CA ILE A 14 -26.01 8.19 -21.62
C ILE A 14 -25.98 7.93 -20.12
N ILE A 15 -25.67 8.96 -19.33
CA ILE A 15 -25.66 8.90 -17.86
C ILE A 15 -26.99 9.37 -17.30
N GLU A 16 -27.56 10.43 -17.91
CA GLU A 16 -28.89 10.92 -17.58
C GLU A 16 -29.70 11.03 -18.88
N PRO A 17 -30.66 10.13 -19.13
CA PRO A 17 -31.48 10.14 -20.35
C PRO A 17 -32.21 11.47 -20.58
N LYS A 18 -32.61 12.17 -19.51
CA LYS A 18 -33.23 13.50 -19.58
C LYS A 18 -32.21 14.64 -19.51
N GLY A 19 -30.92 14.33 -19.63
CA GLY A 19 -29.83 15.29 -19.50
C GLY A 19 -29.90 16.38 -20.57
N ASP A 20 -29.58 17.60 -20.15
CA ASP A 20 -29.61 18.84 -20.92
C ASP A 20 -28.23 19.27 -21.41
N LEU A 21 -27.18 18.52 -21.06
CA LEU A 21 -25.79 18.81 -21.40
C LEU A 21 -25.10 17.58 -21.99
N THR A 22 -24.37 17.79 -23.08
CA THR A 22 -23.44 16.82 -23.64
C THR A 22 -22.01 17.24 -23.30
N ILE A 23 -21.29 16.45 -22.52
CA ILE A 23 -19.86 16.64 -22.31
C ILE A 23 -19.10 15.81 -23.34
N ARG A 24 -18.09 16.36 -24.00
CA ARG A 24 -17.22 15.62 -24.93
C ARG A 24 -15.80 15.55 -24.37
N LEU A 25 -15.30 14.35 -24.14
CA LEU A 25 -13.88 14.14 -23.86
C LEU A 25 -13.12 14.20 -25.18
N ILE A 26 -12.17 15.12 -25.29
CA ILE A 26 -11.37 15.32 -26.50
C ILE A 26 -9.88 15.10 -26.23
N ASP A 27 -9.18 14.59 -27.26
CA ASP A 27 -7.73 14.56 -27.35
C ASP A 27 -7.26 15.56 -28.40
N LYS A 28 -6.29 16.42 -28.06
CA LYS A 28 -5.72 17.42 -28.95
C LYS A 28 -4.28 17.06 -29.28
N LYS A 29 -4.02 16.78 -30.56
CA LYS A 29 -2.66 16.58 -31.07
C LYS A 29 -2.21 17.80 -31.85
N THR A 30 -1.21 18.50 -31.33
CA THR A 30 -0.53 19.57 -32.07
C THR A 30 0.63 18.96 -32.84
N THR A 31 0.60 19.07 -34.16
CA THR A 31 1.74 18.74 -35.03
C THR A 31 2.35 20.03 -35.55
N ILE A 32 3.69 20.06 -35.62
CA ILE A 32 4.43 21.19 -36.17
C ILE A 32 5.02 20.70 -37.49
N ASP A 33 4.66 21.37 -38.58
CA ASP A 33 5.27 21.11 -39.88
C ASP A 33 6.77 21.49 -39.80
N PRO A 34 7.69 20.55 -40.05
CA PRO A 34 9.11 20.77 -39.82
C PRO A 34 9.76 21.73 -40.83
N VAL A 35 9.07 22.08 -41.93
CA VAL A 35 9.59 22.96 -42.99
C VAL A 35 8.98 24.36 -42.90
N THR A 36 7.68 24.45 -42.57
CA THR A 36 6.94 25.71 -42.54
C THR A 36 6.72 26.26 -41.13
N GLU A 37 7.11 25.50 -40.09
CA GLU A 37 6.86 25.76 -38.66
C GLU A 37 5.36 25.97 -38.33
N ARG A 38 4.46 25.63 -39.25
CA ARG A 38 3.02 25.78 -39.04
C ARG A 38 2.54 24.73 -38.05
N LYS A 39 1.86 25.21 -37.01
CA LYS A 39 1.13 24.35 -36.07
C LYS A 39 -0.19 23.94 -36.70
N SER A 40 -0.46 22.65 -36.75
CA SER A 40 -1.79 22.12 -37.02
C SER A 40 -2.30 21.37 -35.81
N GLU A 41 -3.53 21.66 -35.40
CA GLU A 41 -4.18 21.00 -34.28
C GLU A 41 -5.24 20.03 -34.80
N GLN A 42 -5.10 18.77 -34.42
CA GLN A 42 -6.10 17.75 -34.68
C GLN A 42 -6.81 17.41 -33.37
N THR A 43 -8.10 17.71 -33.32
CA THR A 43 -8.97 17.35 -32.19
C THR A 43 -9.71 16.05 -32.51
N THR A 44 -9.58 15.06 -31.63
CA THR A 44 -10.31 13.79 -31.71
C THR A 44 -11.27 13.69 -30.55
N VAL A 45 -12.55 13.44 -30.82
CA VAL A 45 -13.54 13.17 -29.76
C VAL A 45 -13.39 11.71 -29.33
N LEU A 46 -13.05 11.48 -28.08
CA LEU A 46 -12.89 10.14 -27.52
C LEU A 46 -14.22 9.58 -27.02
N ALA A 47 -15.02 10.41 -26.34
CA ALA A 47 -16.31 10.02 -25.81
C ALA A 47 -17.26 11.21 -25.67
N THR A 48 -18.56 10.94 -25.66
CA THR A 48 -19.61 11.91 -25.34
C THR A 48 -20.48 11.38 -24.21
N TYR A 49 -20.78 12.22 -23.23
CA TYR A 49 -21.60 11.90 -22.07
C TYR A 49 -22.82 12.80 -22.03
N ARG A 50 -24.02 12.21 -22.06
CA ARG A 50 -25.26 12.94 -21.79
C ARG A 50 -25.51 12.98 -20.28
N VAL A 51 -25.50 14.18 -19.72
CA VAL A 51 -25.52 14.45 -18.27
C VAL A 51 -26.47 15.61 -17.95
N SER A 52 -26.75 15.82 -16.66
CA SER A 52 -27.45 17.01 -16.16
C SER A 52 -26.46 18.11 -15.82
N ARG A 53 -26.64 19.31 -16.42
CA ARG A 53 -25.88 20.51 -16.07
C ARG A 53 -25.96 20.79 -14.58
N LYS A 54 -27.18 20.80 -14.05
CA LYS A 54 -27.45 21.09 -12.64
C LYS A 54 -26.68 20.17 -11.70
N VAL A 55 -26.65 18.87 -11.99
CA VAL A 55 -25.91 17.90 -11.16
C VAL A 55 -24.42 18.23 -11.15
N LEU A 56 -23.84 18.58 -12.31
CA LEU A 56 -22.43 18.95 -12.38
C LEU A 56 -22.12 20.26 -11.64
N THR A 57 -22.97 21.28 -11.77
CA THR A 57 -22.75 22.60 -11.13
C THR A 57 -22.94 22.55 -9.62
N ASP A 58 -23.92 21.77 -9.13
CA ASP A 58 -24.14 21.55 -7.70
C ASP A 58 -22.97 20.79 -7.04
N ASN A 59 -22.19 20.01 -7.80
CA ASN A 59 -21.16 19.10 -7.26
C ASN A 59 -19.71 19.49 -7.62
N SER A 60 -19.47 20.58 -8.35
CA SER A 60 -18.11 21.02 -8.71
C SER A 60 -18.03 22.52 -8.90
N SER A 61 -17.14 23.18 -8.16
CA SER A 61 -16.84 24.61 -8.32
C SER A 61 -16.40 24.98 -9.73
N VAL A 62 -15.62 24.10 -10.37
CA VAL A 62 -15.13 24.33 -11.74
C VAL A 62 -16.28 24.23 -12.73
N PHE A 63 -17.10 23.18 -12.65
CA PHE A 63 -18.26 23.07 -13.53
C PHE A 63 -19.27 24.19 -13.30
N ASN A 64 -19.52 24.58 -12.05
CA ASN A 64 -20.36 25.73 -11.72
C ASN A 64 -19.87 27.00 -12.43
N THR A 65 -18.58 27.31 -12.28
CA THR A 65 -17.97 28.50 -12.90
C THR A 65 -18.08 28.48 -14.43
N CYS A 66 -17.82 27.33 -15.06
CA CYS A 66 -17.86 27.19 -16.51
C CYS A 66 -19.29 27.17 -17.09
N LEU A 67 -20.26 26.59 -16.38
CA LEU A 67 -21.58 26.27 -16.92
C LEU A 67 -22.68 27.24 -16.50
N GLU A 68 -22.49 28.02 -15.44
CA GLU A 68 -23.45 29.05 -14.96
C GLU A 68 -22.86 30.46 -15.00
N GLY A 69 -21.56 30.60 -15.28
CA GLY A 69 -20.86 31.88 -15.33
C GLY A 69 -20.95 32.64 -16.66
N TRP A 70 -20.02 33.60 -16.81
CA TRP A 70 -19.90 34.48 -17.97
C TRP A 70 -19.17 33.81 -19.15
N ALA A 71 -18.76 32.56 -18.95
CA ALA A 71 -18.04 31.75 -19.91
C ALA A 71 -18.93 31.43 -21.13
N LYS A 72 -18.32 31.18 -22.29
CA LYS A 72 -19.07 30.89 -23.53
C LYS A 72 -19.89 29.60 -23.39
N GLU A 73 -19.40 28.69 -22.58
CA GLU A 73 -19.90 27.36 -22.28
C GLU A 73 -21.24 27.38 -21.51
N SER A 74 -21.58 28.49 -20.82
CA SER A 74 -22.83 28.58 -20.06
C SER A 74 -24.08 28.55 -20.94
N LYS A 75 -23.96 28.96 -22.20
CA LYS A 75 -25.05 28.92 -23.20
C LYS A 75 -24.96 27.72 -24.15
N GLN A 76 -23.94 26.88 -24.02
CA GLN A 76 -23.71 25.75 -24.92
C GLN A 76 -24.34 24.48 -24.37
N THR A 77 -25.02 23.72 -25.23
CA THR A 77 -25.53 22.37 -24.89
C THR A 77 -24.45 21.29 -25.00
N THR A 78 -23.28 21.66 -25.51
CA THR A 78 -22.13 20.76 -25.69
C THR A 78 -20.88 21.45 -25.17
N VAL A 79 -20.15 20.80 -24.26
CA VAL A 79 -18.92 21.33 -23.66
C VAL A 79 -17.80 20.32 -23.78
N ASP A 80 -16.64 20.79 -24.22
CA ASP A 80 -15.46 19.95 -24.38
C ASP A 80 -14.63 19.93 -23.10
N ILE A 81 -14.13 18.76 -22.75
CA ILE A 81 -13.20 18.55 -21.66
C ILE A 81 -11.96 17.81 -22.17
N GLU A 82 -10.83 18.17 -21.58
CA GLU A 82 -9.53 17.56 -21.82
C GLU A 82 -9.06 16.86 -20.54
N ASP A 83 -8.00 16.06 -20.66
CA ASP A 83 -7.31 15.35 -19.58
C ASP A 83 -8.15 14.36 -18.76
N GLY A 84 -7.77 13.09 -18.86
CA GLY A 84 -8.43 11.96 -18.22
C GLY A 84 -8.73 10.87 -19.24
N THR A 85 -9.37 9.81 -18.77
CA THR A 85 -9.74 8.66 -19.59
C THR A 85 -11.25 8.60 -19.74
N VAL A 86 -11.73 7.81 -20.72
CA VAL A 86 -13.16 7.60 -20.89
C VAL A 86 -13.79 7.04 -19.61
N LYS A 87 -13.13 6.08 -18.97
CA LYS A 87 -13.67 5.38 -17.81
C LYS A 87 -13.59 6.17 -16.52
N SER A 88 -12.54 6.95 -16.28
CA SER A 88 -12.46 7.81 -15.10
C SER A 88 -13.52 8.93 -15.09
N TYR A 89 -13.85 9.52 -16.24
CA TYR A 89 -14.98 10.46 -16.33
C TYR A 89 -16.34 9.76 -16.24
N GLU A 90 -16.50 8.59 -16.88
CA GLU A 90 -17.72 7.80 -16.74
C GLU A 90 -18.00 7.50 -15.26
N LEU A 91 -16.98 7.05 -14.51
CA LEU A 91 -17.07 6.81 -13.07
C LEU A 91 -17.59 8.05 -12.33
N TRP A 92 -16.97 9.21 -12.55
CA TRP A 92 -17.40 10.45 -11.89
C TRP A 92 -18.84 10.82 -12.23
N PHE A 93 -19.22 10.80 -13.50
CA PHE A 93 -20.58 11.17 -13.88
C PHE A 93 -21.60 10.21 -13.28
N ARG A 94 -21.31 8.91 -13.23
CA ARG A 94 -22.18 7.93 -12.57
C ARG A 94 -22.27 8.12 -11.07
N ILE A 95 -21.16 8.41 -10.38
CA ILE A 95 -21.15 8.76 -8.95
C ILE A 95 -22.06 9.97 -8.69
N LEU A 96 -21.90 11.04 -9.48
CA LEU A 96 -22.62 12.30 -9.26
C LEU A 96 -24.11 12.18 -9.57
N HIS A 97 -24.48 11.43 -10.61
CA HIS A 97 -25.87 11.23 -11.01
C HIS A 97 -26.55 10.06 -10.29
N GLN A 98 -25.82 9.32 -9.45
CA GLN A 98 -26.32 8.11 -8.76
C GLN A 98 -26.82 7.03 -9.74
N ASP A 99 -26.17 6.93 -10.92
CA ASP A 99 -26.48 5.98 -11.99
C ASP A 99 -25.31 4.98 -12.17
N MET A 100 -24.96 4.31 -11.07
CA MET A 100 -23.83 3.38 -11.03
C MET A 100 -24.16 2.07 -11.76
N ILE A 101 -23.19 1.54 -12.51
CA ILE A 101 -23.30 0.26 -13.22
C ILE A 101 -22.18 -0.68 -12.79
N ASP A 102 -22.39 -1.98 -12.98
CA ASP A 102 -21.47 -3.04 -12.53
C ASP A 102 -20.06 -2.88 -13.10
N ASP A 103 -19.92 -2.53 -14.38
CA ASP A 103 -18.64 -2.32 -15.06
C ASP A 103 -17.73 -1.31 -14.35
N MET A 104 -18.30 -0.35 -13.62
CA MET A 104 -17.51 0.63 -12.88
C MET A 104 -16.77 0.01 -11.70
N TYR A 105 -17.23 -1.12 -11.16
CA TYR A 105 -16.56 -1.81 -10.06
C TYR A 105 -15.44 -2.74 -10.52
N ASP A 106 -15.25 -2.93 -11.83
CA ASP A 106 -14.21 -3.76 -12.42
C ASP A 106 -13.08 -2.95 -13.10
N LEU A 107 -13.05 -1.64 -12.84
CA LEU A 107 -12.03 -0.75 -13.39
C LEU A 107 -10.61 -1.13 -12.95
N GLU A 108 -9.64 -0.92 -13.84
CA GLU A 108 -8.22 -1.08 -13.52
C GLU A 108 -7.76 0.01 -12.53
N ALA A 109 -6.69 -0.27 -11.78
CA ALA A 109 -6.16 0.68 -10.79
C ALA A 109 -5.83 2.05 -11.40
N GLU A 110 -5.29 2.09 -12.62
CA GLU A 110 -4.96 3.34 -13.34
C GLU A 110 -6.16 4.27 -13.49
N GLU A 111 -7.34 3.73 -13.76
CA GLU A 111 -8.58 4.50 -13.90
C GLU A 111 -8.96 5.22 -12.59
N ILE A 112 -8.59 4.63 -11.44
CA ILE A 112 -8.87 5.20 -10.13
C ILE A 112 -7.86 6.31 -9.80
N TYR A 113 -6.60 6.17 -10.22
CA TYR A 113 -5.63 7.27 -10.16
C TYR A 113 -6.09 8.47 -11.02
N GLU A 114 -6.56 8.21 -12.24
CA GLU A 114 -7.12 9.25 -13.11
C GLU A 114 -8.38 9.88 -12.48
N ALA A 115 -9.26 9.09 -11.85
CA ALA A 115 -10.41 9.61 -11.14
C ALA A 115 -10.01 10.50 -9.94
N ILE A 116 -9.00 10.12 -9.15
CA ILE A 116 -8.47 10.95 -8.05
C ILE A 116 -7.87 12.25 -8.61
N GLN A 117 -7.15 12.19 -9.73
CA GLN A 117 -6.66 13.39 -10.40
C GLN A 117 -7.81 14.32 -10.79
N ILE A 118 -8.85 13.76 -11.41
CA ILE A 118 -10.05 14.49 -11.83
C ILE A 118 -10.73 15.18 -10.66
N CYS A 119 -10.83 14.48 -9.51
CA CYS A 119 -11.37 15.04 -8.28
C CYS A 119 -10.70 16.36 -7.91
N GLY A 120 -9.37 16.35 -7.85
CA GLY A 120 -8.57 17.49 -7.39
C GLY A 120 -8.69 18.67 -8.35
N TYR A 121 -8.47 18.43 -9.64
CA TYR A 121 -8.41 19.54 -10.60
C TYR A 121 -9.81 20.11 -10.95
N ARG A 122 -10.88 19.30 -10.92
CA ARG A 122 -12.27 19.78 -11.08
C ARG A 122 -12.89 20.29 -9.78
N GLN A 123 -12.16 20.23 -8.66
CA GLN A 123 -12.65 20.64 -7.34
C GLN A 123 -14.03 20.02 -7.02
N MET A 124 -14.12 18.69 -7.15
CA MET A 124 -15.35 17.96 -6.87
C MET A 124 -15.71 18.07 -5.39
N HIS A 125 -16.92 18.56 -5.09
CA HIS A 125 -17.41 18.69 -3.73
C HIS A 125 -17.47 17.31 -3.07
N ASP A 126 -16.83 17.17 -1.90
CA ASP A 126 -16.68 15.89 -1.18
C ASP A 126 -16.12 14.75 -2.04
N GLY A 127 -15.37 15.02 -3.12
CA GLY A 127 -15.07 14.01 -4.12
C GLY A 127 -14.33 12.79 -3.57
N ILE A 128 -13.26 12.98 -2.79
CA ILE A 128 -12.55 11.85 -2.15
C ILE A 128 -13.49 11.04 -1.25
N LYS A 129 -14.41 11.68 -0.53
CA LYS A 129 -15.41 10.99 0.28
C LYS A 129 -16.36 10.15 -0.60
N LYS A 130 -16.84 10.69 -1.71
CA LYS A 130 -17.69 9.93 -2.65
C LYS A 130 -16.96 8.71 -3.24
N LEU A 131 -15.67 8.85 -3.58
CA LEU A 131 -14.85 7.72 -4.00
C LEU A 131 -14.64 6.71 -2.86
N ARG A 132 -14.44 7.16 -1.62
CA ARG A 132 -14.37 6.27 -0.45
C ARG A 132 -15.63 5.45 -0.28
N ASP A 133 -16.80 6.06 -0.44
CA ASP A 133 -18.10 5.38 -0.34
C ASP A 133 -18.31 4.35 -1.47
N TRP A 134 -17.81 4.63 -2.67
CA TRP A 134 -17.90 3.74 -3.84
C TRP A 134 -16.88 2.58 -3.82
N SER A 135 -15.66 2.84 -3.33
CA SER A 135 -14.52 1.92 -3.38
C SER A 135 -14.66 0.54 -2.71
N PRO A 136 -15.51 0.28 -1.69
CA PRO A 136 -15.54 -1.02 -1.02
C PRO A 136 -15.91 -2.15 -1.99
N GLN A 137 -16.89 -1.91 -2.87
CA GLN A 137 -17.31 -2.91 -3.86
C GLN A 137 -16.25 -3.09 -4.96
N TRP A 138 -15.57 -2.01 -5.37
CA TRP A 138 -14.45 -2.11 -6.31
C TRP A 138 -13.32 -2.98 -5.76
N PHE A 139 -12.85 -2.71 -4.53
CA PHE A 139 -11.79 -3.51 -3.90
C PHE A 139 -12.17 -4.98 -3.73
N LYS A 140 -13.44 -5.27 -3.43
CA LYS A 140 -13.96 -6.64 -3.39
C LYS A 140 -13.83 -7.35 -4.75
N ASN A 141 -14.11 -6.65 -5.86
CA ASN A 141 -13.98 -7.21 -7.20
C ASN A 141 -12.51 -7.43 -7.61
N GLN A 142 -11.59 -6.60 -7.11
CA GLN A 142 -10.17 -6.73 -7.40
C GLN A 142 -9.54 -8.02 -6.85
N LYS A 143 -10.17 -8.70 -5.87
CA LYS A 143 -9.66 -9.96 -5.27
C LYS A 143 -8.18 -9.84 -4.90
N ILE A 144 -7.85 -8.80 -4.12
CA ILE A 144 -6.47 -8.39 -3.78
C ILE A 144 -5.65 -9.57 -3.26
N GLU A 145 -6.28 -10.50 -2.54
CA GLU A 145 -5.62 -11.69 -2.00
C GLU A 145 -5.02 -12.63 -3.04
N LYS A 146 -5.44 -12.51 -4.31
CA LYS A 146 -4.96 -13.28 -5.47
C LYS A 146 -3.98 -12.50 -6.34
N LYS A 147 -3.80 -11.20 -6.09
CA LYS A 147 -2.91 -10.34 -6.88
C LYS A 147 -1.44 -10.66 -6.61
N SER A 148 -0.58 -10.40 -7.59
CA SER A 148 0.86 -10.54 -7.40
C SER A 148 1.38 -9.46 -6.45
N LEU A 149 2.58 -9.64 -5.91
CA LEU A 149 3.22 -8.58 -5.11
C LEU A 149 3.46 -7.31 -5.94
N ASP A 150 3.67 -7.44 -7.25
CA ASP A 150 3.87 -6.29 -8.11
C ASP A 150 2.58 -5.48 -8.28
N ASP A 151 1.46 -6.17 -8.56
CA ASP A 151 0.13 -5.55 -8.61
C ASP A 151 -0.22 -4.88 -7.27
N MET A 152 0.08 -5.53 -6.14
CA MET A 152 -0.21 -4.96 -4.81
C MET A 152 0.44 -3.59 -4.60
N ARG A 153 1.57 -3.29 -5.26
CA ARG A 153 2.25 -2.00 -5.16
C ARG A 153 1.42 -0.86 -5.76
N SER A 154 0.52 -1.13 -6.71
CA SER A 154 -0.38 -0.11 -7.28
C SER A 154 -1.64 0.15 -6.47
N PHE A 155 -1.90 -0.67 -5.45
CA PHE A 155 -3.01 -0.45 -4.53
C PHE A 155 -2.60 0.31 -3.25
N LEU A 156 -1.30 0.53 -3.03
CA LEU A 156 -0.77 1.18 -1.82
C LEU A 156 -1.32 2.60 -1.61
N TYR A 157 -1.14 3.48 -2.60
CA TYR A 157 -1.70 4.83 -2.56
C TYR A 157 -3.23 4.79 -2.45
N LEU A 158 -3.88 3.98 -3.29
CA LEU A 158 -5.34 3.92 -3.36
C LEU A 158 -5.96 3.49 -2.03
N THR A 159 -5.41 2.47 -1.38
CA THR A 159 -5.92 2.01 -0.08
C THR A 159 -5.69 3.03 1.03
N HIS A 160 -4.63 3.84 0.95
CA HIS A 160 -4.39 4.95 1.88
C HIS A 160 -5.34 6.13 1.63
N GLU A 161 -5.41 6.62 0.39
CA GLU A 161 -6.23 7.78 0.02
C GLU A 161 -7.73 7.51 0.23
N LEU A 162 -8.16 6.29 -0.08
CA LEU A 162 -9.54 5.84 0.03
C LEU A 162 -9.87 5.19 1.39
N ASP A 163 -9.01 5.35 2.40
CA ASP A 163 -9.23 4.89 3.78
C ASP A 163 -9.66 3.40 3.89
N ARG A 164 -9.00 2.54 3.12
CA ARG A 164 -9.24 1.09 3.03
C ARG A 164 -8.30 0.34 3.94
N ILE A 165 -8.63 0.35 5.22
CA ILE A 165 -7.73 -0.05 6.29
C ILE A 165 -7.35 -1.53 6.24
N GLU A 166 -8.33 -2.41 6.00
CA GLU A 166 -8.11 -3.85 5.98
C GLU A 166 -7.21 -4.23 4.80
N GLU A 167 -7.49 -3.65 3.64
CA GLU A 167 -6.72 -3.83 2.42
C GLU A 167 -5.32 -3.23 2.56
N PHE A 168 -5.18 -2.03 3.14
CA PHE A 168 -3.88 -1.40 3.40
C PHE A 168 -3.03 -2.24 4.36
N GLN A 169 -3.61 -2.72 5.46
CA GLN A 169 -2.93 -3.60 6.41
C GLN A 169 -2.49 -4.91 5.70
N PHE A 170 -3.39 -5.52 4.93
CA PHE A 170 -3.11 -6.76 4.22
C PHE A 170 -1.97 -6.59 3.20
N ILE A 171 -2.04 -5.57 2.34
CA ILE A 171 -1.05 -5.30 1.29
C ILE A 171 0.31 -5.00 1.92
N THR A 172 0.38 -4.09 2.89
CA THR A 172 1.64 -3.74 3.54
C THR A 172 2.27 -4.93 4.24
N ARG A 173 1.46 -5.83 4.84
CA ARG A 173 1.97 -7.10 5.35
C ARG A 173 2.53 -7.97 4.23
N LYS A 174 1.77 -8.24 3.18
CA LYS A 174 2.22 -9.11 2.07
C LYS A 174 3.51 -8.61 1.44
N LEU A 175 3.64 -7.31 1.21
CA LEU A 175 4.86 -6.69 0.69
C LEU A 175 6.03 -6.82 1.67
N ALA A 176 5.83 -6.55 2.96
CA ALA A 176 6.88 -6.63 3.97
C ALA A 176 7.49 -8.03 4.12
N TYR A 177 6.69 -9.09 3.99
CA TYR A 177 7.19 -10.46 4.07
C TYR A 177 7.66 -11.00 2.70
N GLY A 178 6.97 -10.64 1.62
CA GLY A 178 7.15 -11.27 0.30
C GLY A 178 8.17 -10.59 -0.61
N MET A 179 8.45 -9.30 -0.44
CA MET A 179 9.42 -8.60 -1.30
C MET A 179 10.86 -8.93 -0.89
N ALA A 180 11.63 -9.50 -1.83
CA ALA A 180 13.05 -9.75 -1.66
C ALA A 180 13.87 -8.45 -1.65
N ASP A 181 13.46 -7.45 -2.43
CA ASP A 181 14.15 -6.16 -2.56
C ASP A 181 13.44 -5.03 -1.81
N HIS A 182 13.89 -3.80 -2.03
CA HIS A 182 13.26 -2.60 -1.51
C HIS A 182 11.83 -2.49 -2.01
N ILE A 183 10.90 -2.23 -1.10
CA ILE A 183 9.48 -2.06 -1.43
C ILE A 183 9.33 -0.66 -2.03
N GLN A 184 8.84 -0.62 -3.26
CA GLN A 184 8.51 0.61 -3.95
C GLN A 184 7.00 0.62 -4.23
N GLU A 185 6.40 1.80 -4.20
CA GLU A 185 5.08 1.99 -4.77
C GLU A 185 5.14 1.84 -6.30
N ALA A 186 4.00 1.57 -6.93
CA ALA A 186 3.85 1.61 -8.38
C ALA A 186 2.63 2.48 -8.71
N ASN A 187 2.83 3.65 -9.31
CA ASN A 187 1.73 4.42 -9.85
C ASN A 187 1.61 4.10 -11.36
N PRO A 188 0.54 3.43 -11.81
CA PRO A 188 0.38 3.06 -13.21
C PRO A 188 0.01 4.25 -14.11
N SER A 189 -0.43 5.38 -13.53
CA SER A 189 -0.81 6.59 -14.28
C SER A 189 0.39 7.50 -14.56
N ARG A 190 0.15 8.54 -15.37
CA ARG A 190 1.12 9.62 -15.61
C ARG A 190 1.29 10.58 -14.41
N HIS A 191 0.44 10.50 -13.39
CA HIS A 191 0.33 11.50 -12.32
C HIS A 191 1.31 11.26 -11.18
N ARG A 192 2.59 11.59 -11.41
CA ARG A 192 3.71 11.37 -10.47
C ARG A 192 3.65 12.11 -9.12
N HIS A 193 2.55 12.78 -8.81
CA HIS A 193 2.33 13.42 -7.52
C HIS A 193 1.30 12.64 -6.67
N LEU A 194 0.57 11.70 -7.27
CA LEU A 194 -0.33 10.78 -6.59
C LEU A 194 0.48 9.60 -6.04
N HIS A 195 1.03 9.79 -4.85
CA HIS A 195 1.92 8.84 -4.19
C HIS A 195 1.74 8.87 -2.68
N LEU A 196 2.10 7.77 -2.04
CA LEU A 196 2.21 7.74 -0.58
C LEU A 196 3.27 8.75 -0.09
N PRO A 197 3.06 9.37 1.09
CA PRO A 197 4.11 10.17 1.72
C PRO A 197 5.37 9.32 1.94
N SER A 198 6.55 9.90 1.68
CA SER A 198 7.84 9.18 1.77
C SER A 198 8.08 8.52 3.13
N ARG A 199 7.53 9.11 4.21
CA ARG A 199 7.60 8.55 5.57
C ARG A 199 6.88 7.20 5.66
N VAL A 200 5.75 7.01 4.98
CA VAL A 200 4.99 5.75 4.95
C VAL A 200 5.84 4.66 4.29
N MET A 201 6.41 4.94 3.12
CA MET A 201 7.28 3.99 2.41
C MET A 201 8.56 3.67 3.17
N GLY A 202 9.15 4.67 3.83
CA GLY A 202 10.31 4.49 4.70
C GLY A 202 10.00 3.58 5.90
N SER A 203 8.85 3.78 6.54
CA SER A 203 8.39 2.93 7.64
C SER A 203 8.10 1.50 7.20
N LEU A 204 7.45 1.30 6.04
CA LEU A 204 7.17 -0.03 5.49
C LEU A 204 8.47 -0.82 5.22
N ASN A 205 9.46 -0.17 4.59
CA ASN A 205 10.76 -0.77 4.35
C ASN A 205 11.53 -1.05 5.66
N SER A 206 11.37 -0.19 6.66
CA SER A 206 11.96 -0.40 7.99
C SER A 206 11.30 -1.58 8.72
N ALA A 207 9.99 -1.77 8.58
CA ALA A 207 9.28 -2.94 9.07
C ALA A 207 9.82 -4.24 8.43
N ARG A 208 10.01 -4.25 7.11
CA ARG A 208 10.69 -5.35 6.40
C ARG A 208 12.10 -5.59 6.95
N GLY A 209 12.90 -4.53 7.11
CA GLY A 209 14.24 -4.64 7.70
C GLY A 209 14.23 -5.24 9.09
N SER A 210 13.28 -4.81 9.94
CA SER A 210 13.10 -5.34 11.30
C SER A 210 12.73 -6.82 11.30
N LEU A 211 11.82 -7.26 10.42
CA LEU A 211 11.50 -8.67 10.23
C LEU A 211 12.74 -9.49 9.85
N ARG A 212 13.57 -8.96 8.95
CA ARG A 212 14.82 -9.63 8.55
C ARG A 212 15.80 -9.75 9.71
N VAL A 213 15.95 -8.71 10.54
CA VAL A 213 16.78 -8.78 11.75
C VAL A 213 16.25 -9.82 12.73
N LYS A 214 14.93 -9.85 12.99
CA LYS A 214 14.30 -10.86 13.86
C LYS A 214 14.52 -12.29 13.34
N LEU A 215 14.38 -12.48 12.03
CA LEU A 215 14.63 -13.76 11.37
C LEU A 215 16.07 -14.22 11.55
N LEU A 216 17.04 -13.36 11.26
CA LEU A 216 18.45 -13.70 11.40
C LEU A 216 18.79 -14.01 12.86
N LYS A 217 18.36 -13.18 13.82
CA LYS A 217 18.55 -13.48 15.24
C LYS A 217 17.95 -14.83 15.62
N GLY A 218 16.68 -15.08 15.29
CA GLY A 218 16.03 -16.36 15.60
C GLY A 218 16.79 -17.57 15.08
N VAL A 219 17.34 -17.50 13.85
CA VAL A 219 18.05 -18.61 13.22
C VAL A 219 19.50 -18.75 13.71
N PHE A 220 20.18 -17.64 14.04
CA PHE A 220 21.61 -17.62 14.35
C PHE A 220 21.93 -17.55 15.85
N ASP A 221 21.02 -17.08 16.70
CA ASP A 221 21.18 -17.08 18.16
C ASP A 221 21.49 -18.49 18.72
N PRO A 222 20.93 -19.61 18.18
CA PRO A 222 21.33 -20.94 18.59
C PRO A 222 22.81 -21.26 18.34
N LEU A 223 23.44 -20.70 17.30
CA LEU A 223 24.87 -20.87 17.06
C LEU A 223 25.71 -20.16 18.11
N ASP A 224 25.35 -18.91 18.43
CA ASP A 224 25.98 -18.15 19.51
C ASP A 224 25.84 -18.90 20.85
N TRP A 225 24.65 -19.47 21.11
CA TRP A 225 24.41 -20.30 22.27
C TRP A 225 25.34 -21.52 22.33
N PHE A 226 25.51 -22.27 21.22
CA PHE A 226 26.39 -23.45 21.18
C PHE A 226 27.85 -23.11 21.54
N ILE A 227 28.37 -21.98 21.06
CA ILE A 227 29.77 -21.56 21.29
C ILE A 227 30.05 -21.43 22.80
N HIS A 228 29.10 -20.86 23.53
CA HIS A 228 29.21 -20.59 24.96
C HIS A 228 28.91 -21.81 25.85
N GLN A 229 28.53 -22.97 25.28
CA GLN A 229 28.29 -24.17 26.07
C GLN A 229 29.60 -24.81 26.59
N ARG A 230 29.48 -25.53 27.71
CA ARG A 230 30.59 -26.30 28.32
C ARG A 230 30.52 -27.81 28.03
N CYS A 231 29.44 -28.27 27.40
CA CYS A 231 29.28 -29.69 27.10
C CYS A 231 30.23 -30.13 25.97
N SER A 232 30.72 -31.37 26.04
CA SER A 232 31.62 -31.96 25.04
C SER A 232 30.94 -32.19 23.68
N CYS A 233 29.61 -32.26 23.63
CA CYS A 233 28.86 -32.46 22.39
C CYS A 233 28.58 -31.17 21.62
N LYS A 234 29.01 -29.99 22.10
CA LYS A 234 28.65 -28.69 21.51
C LYS A 234 29.13 -28.53 20.07
N GLU A 235 30.32 -29.03 19.75
CA GLU A 235 30.94 -28.90 18.42
C GLU A 235 30.20 -29.76 17.38
N LEU A 236 29.92 -31.02 17.72
CA LEU A 236 29.13 -31.89 16.85
C LEU A 236 27.70 -31.37 16.69
N SER A 237 27.13 -30.81 17.76
CA SER A 237 25.78 -30.24 17.73
C SER A 237 25.71 -28.97 16.90
N SER A 238 26.68 -28.05 17.04
CA SER A 238 26.72 -26.83 16.21
C SER A 238 26.90 -27.17 14.74
N PHE A 239 27.76 -28.15 14.41
CA PHE A 239 27.93 -28.63 13.04
C PHE A 239 26.63 -29.25 12.47
N ALA A 240 25.93 -30.07 13.27
CA ALA A 240 24.64 -30.63 12.89
C ALA A 240 23.58 -29.54 12.63
N TYR A 241 23.58 -28.48 13.46
CA TYR A 241 22.68 -27.33 13.28
C TYR A 241 23.00 -26.57 11.98
N ILE A 242 24.27 -26.24 11.72
CA ILE A 242 24.72 -25.59 10.47
C ILE A 242 24.31 -26.43 9.25
N THR A 243 24.47 -27.75 9.33
CA THR A 243 24.03 -28.67 8.26
C THR A 243 22.51 -28.59 8.05
N GLY A 244 21.73 -28.46 9.12
CA GLY A 244 20.29 -28.19 9.06
C GLY A 244 19.95 -26.88 8.35
N LEU A 245 20.65 -25.79 8.69
CA LEU A 245 20.48 -24.49 8.03
C LEU A 245 20.88 -24.53 6.54
N SER A 246 21.89 -25.33 6.19
CA SER A 246 22.31 -25.53 4.81
C SER A 246 21.21 -26.21 3.97
N LYS A 247 20.47 -27.18 4.54
CA LYS A 247 19.32 -27.81 3.87
C LYS A 247 18.17 -26.84 3.58
N MET A 248 17.99 -25.83 4.44
CA MET A 248 17.04 -24.72 4.21
C MET A 248 17.56 -23.72 3.15
N LYS A 249 18.81 -23.87 2.68
CA LYS A 249 19.52 -22.92 1.82
C LYS A 249 19.62 -21.53 2.48
N ILE A 250 19.78 -21.47 3.80
CA ILE A 250 20.01 -20.24 4.56
C ILE A 250 21.50 -20.07 4.86
N TRP A 251 22.23 -21.18 5.01
CA TRP A 251 23.67 -21.19 5.20
C TRP A 251 24.41 -21.38 3.86
N PRO A 252 25.41 -20.55 3.54
CA PRO A 252 25.88 -19.38 4.29
C PRO A 252 24.92 -18.18 4.15
N ILE A 253 24.95 -17.24 5.12
CA ILE A 253 23.95 -16.17 5.28
C ILE A 253 23.74 -15.31 4.01
N GLU A 254 24.79 -15.14 3.22
CA GLU A 254 24.79 -14.43 1.94
C GLU A 254 23.79 -15.05 0.95
N SER A 255 23.60 -16.37 1.01
CA SER A 255 22.63 -17.09 0.18
C SER A 255 21.17 -16.72 0.51
N ALA A 256 20.93 -16.21 1.72
CA ALA A 256 19.61 -15.76 2.15
C ALA A 256 19.35 -14.28 1.84
N ASN A 257 20.36 -13.49 1.42
CA ASN A 257 20.21 -12.05 1.18
C ASN A 257 19.29 -11.70 0.02
N LYS A 258 19.21 -12.56 -0.99
CA LYS A 258 18.33 -12.39 -2.14
C LYS A 258 16.93 -12.96 -1.95
N LYS A 259 16.65 -13.58 -0.80
CA LYS A 259 15.35 -14.17 -0.49
C LYS A 259 14.52 -13.22 0.34
N SER A 260 13.23 -13.19 0.04
CA SER A 260 12.22 -12.58 0.89
C SER A 260 12.15 -13.30 2.25
N ILE A 261 11.54 -12.63 3.23
CA ILE A 261 11.30 -13.23 4.55
C ILE A 261 10.40 -14.45 4.40
N GLN A 262 9.35 -14.37 3.56
CA GLN A 262 8.41 -15.47 3.36
C GLN A 262 9.08 -16.71 2.75
N GLU A 263 9.91 -16.55 1.71
CA GLU A 263 10.64 -17.68 1.12
C GLU A 263 11.57 -18.36 2.13
N ILE A 264 12.19 -17.59 3.03
CA ILE A 264 13.02 -18.16 4.08
C ILE A 264 12.14 -18.91 5.08
N LEU A 265 11.04 -18.32 5.56
CA LEU A 265 10.11 -18.97 6.49
C LEU A 265 9.51 -20.26 5.91
N ASP A 266 9.21 -20.29 4.62
CA ASP A 266 8.67 -21.47 3.93
C ASP A 266 9.72 -22.58 3.79
N SER A 267 11.01 -22.24 3.85
CA SER A 267 12.09 -23.22 3.88
C SER A 267 12.25 -23.93 5.24
N PHE A 268 11.60 -23.43 6.31
CA PHE A 268 11.80 -23.96 7.66
C PHE A 268 11.36 -25.42 7.83
N ASP A 269 10.39 -25.87 7.03
CA ASP A 269 9.96 -27.28 7.03
C ASP A 269 11.05 -28.24 6.52
N LYS A 270 12.09 -27.72 5.86
CA LYS A 270 13.25 -28.48 5.38
C LYS A 270 14.35 -28.63 6.43
N PHE A 271 14.20 -28.00 7.60
CA PHE A 271 15.19 -28.10 8.66
C PHE A 271 15.22 -29.51 9.25
N VAL A 272 16.33 -30.22 9.02
CA VAL A 272 16.56 -31.58 9.51
C VAL A 272 18.02 -31.75 9.93
N CYS A 273 18.24 -31.98 11.22
CA CYS A 273 19.55 -32.27 11.80
C CYS A 273 19.73 -33.76 12.07
N VAL A 274 20.93 -34.28 11.80
CA VAL A 274 21.35 -35.58 12.34
C VAL A 274 21.80 -35.34 13.77
N ILE A 275 21.04 -35.83 14.74
CA ILE A 275 21.33 -35.60 16.17
C ILE A 275 22.53 -36.49 16.57
N PRO A 276 23.64 -35.93 17.09
CA PRO A 276 24.76 -36.73 17.56
C PRO A 276 24.34 -37.68 18.70
N GLU A 277 24.84 -38.92 18.70
CA GLU A 277 24.47 -39.94 19.71
C GLU A 277 24.67 -39.45 21.15
N LYS A 278 25.81 -38.79 21.41
CA LYS A 278 26.19 -38.24 22.71
C LYS A 278 25.67 -36.81 22.96
N ALA A 279 24.72 -36.31 22.16
CA ALA A 279 24.15 -34.99 22.37
C ALA A 279 23.39 -34.95 23.71
N CYS A 280 23.74 -33.99 24.56
CA CYS A 280 23.02 -33.73 25.81
C CYS A 280 21.62 -33.16 25.53
N MET A 281 20.75 -33.17 26.54
CA MET A 281 19.36 -32.70 26.39
C MET A 281 19.29 -31.25 25.87
N ASN A 282 20.13 -30.35 26.39
CA ASN A 282 20.13 -28.95 25.98
C ASN A 282 20.49 -28.79 24.48
N CYS A 283 21.49 -29.53 24.00
CA CYS A 283 21.83 -29.50 22.56
C CYS A 283 20.71 -30.08 21.70
N ARG A 284 20.07 -31.17 22.15
CA ARG A 284 18.96 -31.82 21.42
C ARG A 284 17.76 -30.88 21.22
N VAL A 285 17.45 -30.03 22.20
CA VAL A 285 16.35 -29.05 22.09
C VAL A 285 16.56 -28.10 20.91
N HIS A 286 17.80 -27.63 20.69
CA HIS A 286 18.12 -26.73 19.57
C HIS A 286 18.23 -27.43 18.21
N LEU A 287 18.44 -28.74 18.19
CA LEU A 287 18.51 -29.54 16.95
C LEU A 287 17.16 -30.05 16.47
N ASN A 288 16.10 -29.90 17.27
CA ASN A 288 14.77 -30.36 16.88
C ASN A 288 14.06 -29.35 15.95
N SER A 289 13.11 -29.85 15.17
CA SER A 289 12.30 -29.01 14.28
C SER A 289 11.29 -28.12 15.02
N ILE A 290 10.96 -28.42 16.26
CA ILE A 290 10.01 -27.64 17.08
C ILE A 290 10.57 -26.25 17.38
N ALA A 291 11.86 -26.14 17.69
CA ALA A 291 12.53 -24.86 17.94
C ALA A 291 12.46 -23.94 16.70
N ILE A 292 12.78 -24.47 15.53
CA ILE A 292 12.68 -23.74 14.25
C ILE A 292 11.23 -23.38 13.92
N LYS A 293 10.27 -24.28 14.13
CA LYS A 293 8.83 -23.98 13.95
C LYS A 293 8.35 -22.87 14.88
N ARG A 294 8.83 -22.83 16.13
CA ARG A 294 8.51 -21.74 17.06
C ARG A 294 9.01 -20.39 16.53
N ILE A 295 10.26 -20.34 16.06
CA ILE A 295 10.84 -19.14 15.43
C ILE A 295 10.00 -18.71 14.23
N ARG A 296 9.56 -19.65 13.37
CA ARG A 296 8.67 -19.35 12.23
C ARG A 296 7.41 -18.63 12.70
N ASN A 297 6.72 -19.21 13.67
CA ASN A 297 5.44 -18.69 14.17
C ASN A 297 5.60 -17.29 14.79
N GLU A 298 6.63 -17.10 15.62
CA GLU A 298 6.95 -15.81 16.24
C GLU A 298 7.20 -14.71 15.20
N ILE A 299 7.94 -15.03 14.12
CA ILE A 299 8.20 -14.07 13.04
C ILE A 299 6.92 -13.79 12.26
N GLN A 300 6.15 -14.82 11.90
CA GLN A 300 4.93 -14.72 11.08
C GLN A 300 3.83 -13.87 11.75
N SER A 301 3.79 -13.87 13.08
CA SER A 301 2.86 -13.06 13.89
C SER A 301 3.44 -11.71 14.33
N SER A 302 4.70 -11.41 13.98
CA SER A 302 5.37 -10.23 14.53
C SER A 302 4.90 -8.92 13.92
N PHE A 303 4.51 -8.92 12.64
CA PHE A 303 4.01 -7.75 11.91
C PHE A 303 2.72 -8.12 11.17
N HIS A 304 1.66 -7.35 11.42
CA HIS A 304 0.33 -7.56 10.84
C HIS A 304 0.08 -6.68 9.61
N GLY A 305 1.00 -5.79 9.26
CA GLY A 305 0.76 -4.69 8.32
C GLY A 305 0.70 -3.35 9.04
N MET A 306 0.78 -2.25 8.30
CA MET A 306 0.61 -0.90 8.83
C MET A 306 -0.87 -0.61 9.10
N CYS A 307 -1.15 0.34 9.99
CA CYS A 307 -2.49 0.69 10.45
C CYS A 307 -2.76 2.18 10.19
N LEU A 308 -3.77 2.47 9.35
CA LEU A 308 -4.14 3.85 9.00
C LEU A 308 -4.59 4.66 10.23
N ASP A 309 -5.28 4.05 11.19
CA ASP A 309 -5.69 4.75 12.41
C ASP A 309 -4.50 5.15 13.29
N CYS A 310 -3.48 4.28 13.38
CA CYS A 310 -2.24 4.63 14.05
C CYS A 310 -1.52 5.77 13.34
N MET A 311 -1.48 5.75 12.01
CA MET A 311 -0.88 6.81 11.20
C MET A 311 -1.59 8.14 11.42
N TYR A 312 -2.93 8.16 11.42
CA TYR A 312 -3.74 9.34 11.68
C TYR A 312 -3.55 9.90 13.09
N LYS A 313 -3.54 9.03 14.12
CA LYS A 313 -3.37 9.48 15.51
C LYS A 313 -1.98 10.02 15.81
N SER A 314 -0.97 9.54 15.09
CA SER A 314 0.42 9.93 15.33
C SER A 314 0.92 11.00 14.36
N SER A 315 0.12 11.41 13.37
CA SER A 315 0.53 12.42 12.40
C SER A 315 0.91 13.74 13.09
N GLU A 316 1.84 14.47 12.48
CA GLU A 316 2.26 15.77 13.00
C GLU A 316 1.06 16.73 13.11
N GLY A 317 0.89 17.35 14.28
CA GLY A 317 -0.26 18.21 14.59
C GLY A 317 -1.53 17.47 15.02
N SER A 318 -1.50 16.13 15.17
CA SER A 318 -2.65 15.38 15.67
C SER A 318 -2.84 15.56 17.18
N ASP A 319 -4.03 15.98 17.59
CA ASP A 319 -4.43 16.05 19.01
C ASP A 319 -4.49 14.65 19.67
N MET A 320 -4.43 13.59 18.86
CA MET A 320 -4.49 12.20 19.30
C MET A 320 -3.11 11.57 19.53
N ALA A 321 -2.02 12.33 19.37
CA ALA A 321 -0.66 11.82 19.55
C ALA A 321 -0.44 11.24 20.97
N PHE A 322 -1.02 11.87 21.99
CA PHE A 322 -0.98 11.35 23.36
C PHE A 322 -1.60 9.95 23.47
N VAL A 323 -2.79 9.74 22.89
CA VAL A 323 -3.49 8.44 22.88
C VAL A 323 -2.65 7.38 22.17
N TYR A 324 -1.99 7.76 21.07
CA TYR A 324 -1.10 6.87 20.35
C TYR A 324 0.06 6.38 21.22
N TYR A 325 0.77 7.25 21.93
CA TYR A 325 1.89 6.86 22.80
C TYR A 325 1.45 6.15 24.08
N GLN A 326 0.27 6.51 24.61
CA GLN A 326 -0.31 5.86 25.80
C GLN A 326 -0.56 4.37 25.55
N SER A 327 -1.03 4.00 24.35
CA SER A 327 -1.30 2.59 24.00
C SER A 327 -0.07 1.67 24.13
N ASP A 328 1.16 2.16 23.94
CA ASP A 328 2.37 1.35 24.16
C ASP A 328 2.74 1.18 25.64
N LEU A 329 2.32 2.11 26.51
CA LEU A 329 2.49 1.97 27.96
C LEU A 329 1.55 0.92 28.54
N GLU A 330 0.32 0.88 28.04
CA GLU A 330 -0.71 -0.09 28.43
C GLU A 330 -0.58 -1.43 27.70
N LYS A 331 0.22 -1.47 26.62
CA LYS A 331 0.38 -2.62 25.70
C LYS A 331 -0.91 -2.94 24.93
N GLU A 332 -1.75 -1.94 24.73
CA GLU A 332 -3.06 -2.02 24.09
C GLU A 332 -3.03 -1.39 22.69
N TYR A 333 -2.15 -1.91 21.85
CA TYR A 333 -1.72 -1.29 20.59
C TYR A 333 -2.84 -0.99 19.58
N SER A 334 -3.89 -1.80 19.56
CA SER A 334 -5.00 -1.68 18.61
C SER A 334 -6.33 -1.30 19.25
N MET A 335 -6.37 -0.99 20.55
CA MET A 335 -7.63 -0.76 21.30
C MET A 335 -8.52 0.29 20.66
N SER A 336 -7.94 1.38 20.17
CA SER A 336 -8.67 2.49 19.57
C SER A 336 -8.73 2.41 18.04
N CYS A 337 -8.30 1.31 17.43
CA CYS A 337 -8.19 1.14 15.99
C CYS A 337 -9.33 0.26 15.45
N ARG A 338 -9.76 0.51 14.22
CA ARG A 338 -10.78 -0.23 13.48
C ARG A 338 -10.35 -1.67 13.15
N ILE A 339 -9.05 -1.95 13.21
CA ILE A 339 -8.44 -3.26 12.96
C ILE A 339 -7.55 -3.70 14.11
N HIS A 340 -7.50 -5.01 14.36
CA HIS A 340 -6.60 -5.58 15.36
C HIS A 340 -5.15 -5.65 14.84
N HIS A 341 -4.18 -5.30 15.69
CA HIS A 341 -2.76 -5.44 15.39
C HIS A 341 -1.88 -5.36 16.63
N GLY A 342 -0.67 -5.93 16.53
CA GLY A 342 0.33 -5.90 17.60
C GLY A 342 1.26 -4.69 17.61
N GLN A 343 2.24 -4.74 18.51
CA GLN A 343 3.22 -3.68 18.76
C GLN A 343 4.00 -3.24 17.51
N SER A 344 4.48 -4.18 16.67
CA SER A 344 5.30 -3.79 15.52
C SER A 344 4.47 -3.05 14.47
N SER A 345 3.21 -3.42 14.28
CA SER A 345 2.28 -2.69 13.41
C SER A 345 2.02 -1.28 13.94
N TRP A 346 1.80 -1.13 15.25
CA TRP A 346 1.71 0.17 15.91
C TRP A 346 2.98 0.99 15.63
N TYR A 347 4.15 0.48 16.04
CA TYR A 347 5.43 1.21 15.96
C TYR A 347 5.75 1.70 14.54
N TRP A 348 5.62 0.84 13.53
CA TRP A 348 5.90 1.21 12.14
C TRP A 348 4.82 2.09 11.51
N SER A 349 3.66 2.21 12.14
CA SER A 349 2.61 3.15 11.72
C SER A 349 2.77 4.55 12.32
N ASN A 350 3.83 4.81 13.10
CA ASN A 350 4.10 6.14 13.64
C ASN A 350 4.42 7.15 12.53
N MET A 351 3.59 8.17 12.40
CA MET A 351 3.80 9.30 11.48
C MET A 351 4.26 10.57 12.21
N GLY A 352 4.57 10.50 13.51
CA GLY A 352 5.09 11.61 14.30
C GLY A 352 6.57 11.90 14.03
N LYS A 353 7.12 12.91 14.72
CA LYS A 353 8.55 13.24 14.62
C LYS A 353 9.40 12.10 15.18
N LYS A 354 10.62 11.94 14.66
CA LYS A 354 11.53 10.88 15.13
C LYS A 354 11.93 11.11 16.58
N GLU A 355 12.11 12.37 16.94
CA GLU A 355 12.47 12.87 18.27
C GLU A 355 11.40 12.48 19.30
N ASP A 356 10.11 12.59 18.95
CA ASP A 356 9.01 12.23 19.85
C ASP A 356 9.02 10.73 20.16
N MET A 357 9.20 9.89 19.13
CA MET A 357 9.30 8.44 19.32
C MET A 357 10.55 8.08 20.12
N GLN A 358 11.69 8.72 19.89
CA GLN A 358 12.91 8.51 20.66
C GLN A 358 12.71 8.89 22.13
N ALA A 359 12.14 10.06 22.41
CA ALA A 359 11.84 10.51 23.76
C ALA A 359 10.87 9.56 24.48
N HIS A 360 9.85 9.03 23.79
CA HIS A 360 8.95 8.02 24.35
C HIS A 360 9.69 6.73 24.72
N GLN A 361 10.56 6.21 23.83
CA GLN A 361 11.36 5.01 24.11
C GLN A 361 12.33 5.22 25.28
N GLU A 362 12.98 6.39 25.37
CA GLU A 362 13.84 6.74 26.49
C GLU A 362 13.07 6.81 27.82
N ARG A 363 11.89 7.45 27.82
CA ARG A 363 11.02 7.53 29.00
C ARG A 363 10.66 6.14 29.50
N LYS A 364 10.30 5.24 28.59
CA LYS A 364 9.98 3.84 28.88
C LYS A 364 11.18 3.08 29.45
N LYS A 365 12.37 3.25 28.85
CA LYS A 365 13.62 2.65 29.35
C LYS A 365 13.93 3.12 30.78
N ARG A 366 13.87 4.43 31.03
CA ARG A 366 14.08 5.01 32.38
C ARG A 366 13.04 4.53 33.39
N ALA A 367 11.78 4.36 32.98
CA ALA A 367 10.73 3.83 33.86
C ALA A 367 10.96 2.36 34.21
N TYR A 368 11.39 1.55 33.24
CA TYR A 368 11.78 0.15 33.46
C TYR A 368 12.99 0.03 34.39
N GLU A 369 14.03 0.83 34.16
CA GLU A 369 15.23 0.87 35.01
C GLU A 369 14.90 1.27 36.45
N ARG A 370 14.07 2.29 36.66
CA ARG A 370 13.59 2.68 38.00
C ARG A 370 12.85 1.53 38.71
N ARG A 371 11.96 0.83 38.01
CA ARG A 371 11.24 -0.33 38.58
C ARG A 371 12.16 -1.52 38.87
N ARG A 372 13.18 -1.74 38.05
CA ARG A 372 14.10 -2.88 38.16
C ARG A 372 15.18 -2.67 39.22
N PHE A 373 15.65 -1.43 39.39
CA PHE A 373 16.80 -1.11 40.24
C PHE A 373 16.46 -0.31 41.49
N GLY A 374 15.20 0.07 41.69
CA GLY A 374 14.72 0.63 42.96
C GLY A 374 15.54 1.83 43.44
N PHE A 375 15.44 2.95 42.73
CA PHE A 375 15.76 4.27 43.27
C PHE A 375 14.47 5.04 43.51
#